data_AF-A0A2X2WVP9-F1
#
_entry.id   AF-A0A2X2WVP9-F1
#
_cell.length_a   1.000
_cell.length_b   1.000
_cell.length_c   1.000
_cell.angle_alpha   90.00
_cell.angle_beta   90.00
_cell.angle_gamma   90.00
#
_symmetry.space_group_name_H-M   'P 1'
#
loop_
_entity.id
_entity.type
_entity.pdbx_description
1 polymer ?
#
loop_
_entity_poly.entity_id
_entity_poly.type
_entity_poly.pdbx_seq_one_letter_code
_entity_poly.pdbx_strand_id
1 'polypeptide(L)' 'MPHSPEDKKRILTRVRRIRGQVDALERALESGEPCLAILQQIAAVRGASNGLMERWLRFT' A
#
# COMPACT_ATOMS: atom_id res chain seq x y z
N MET A 1 -14.19 6.58 -11.70
CA MET A 1 -12.93 6.31 -12.44
C MET A 1 -12.09 7.58 -12.41
N PRO A 2 -10.74 7.59 -12.30
CA PRO A 2 -9.99 8.84 -12.20
C PRO A 2 -10.29 9.76 -13.38
N HIS A 3 -10.75 10.97 -13.08
CA HIS A 3 -11.30 11.91 -14.07
C HIS A 3 -10.23 12.77 -14.74
N SER A 4 -8.97 12.69 -14.28
CA SER A 4 -7.84 13.40 -14.85
C SER A 4 -6.57 12.53 -14.96
N PRO A 5 -5.64 12.84 -15.88
CA PRO A 5 -4.32 12.21 -15.92
C PRO A 5 -3.52 12.38 -14.62
N GLU A 6 -3.71 13.50 -13.91
CA GLU A 6 -3.07 13.76 -12.61
C GLU A 6 -3.58 12.81 -11.53
N ASP A 7 -4.89 12.57 -11.48
CA ASP A 7 -5.49 11.61 -10.54
C ASP A 7 -4.96 10.19 -10.79
N LYS A 8 -4.90 9.79 -12.07
CA LYS A 8 -4.32 8.50 -12.46
C LYS A 8 -2.87 8.38 -11.99
N LYS A 9 -2.05 9.43 -12.18
CA LYS A 9 -0.65 9.45 -11.71
C LYS A 9 -0.57 9.33 -10.19
N ARG A 10 -1.39 10.07 -9.44
CA ARG A 10 -1.42 10.04 -7.96
C ARG A 10 -1.83 8.66 -7.43
N ILE A 11 -2.84 8.03 -8.04
CA ILE A 11 -3.28 6.67 -7.67
C ILE A 11 -2.17 5.64 -7.97
N LEU A 12 -1.57 5.70 -9.16
CA LEU A 12 -0.48 4.79 -9.53
C LEU A 12 0.73 4.92 -8.59
N THR A 13 1.11 6.12 -8.18
CA THR A 13 2.18 6.32 -7.18
C THR A 13 1.87 5.60 -5.86
N ARG A 14 0.61 5.60 -5.43
CA ARG A 14 0.21 4.93 -4.19
C ARG A 14 0.19 3.42 -4.32
N VAL A 15 -0.29 2.90 -5.45
CA VAL A 15 -0.21 1.46 -5.76
C VAL A 15 1.25 0.99 -5.77
N ARG A 16 2.16 1.74 -6.40
CA ARG A 16 3.60 1.43 -6.40
C ARG A 16 4.21 1.45 -5.00
N ARG A 17 3.78 2.37 -4.13
CA ARG A 17 4.19 2.40 -2.73
C ARG A 17 3.72 1.17 -1.96
N ILE A 18 2.46 0.76 -2.13
CA ILE A 18 1.91 -0.46 -1.50
C ILE A 18 2.71 -1.68 -1.96
N ARG A 19 3.01 -1.79 -3.26
CA ARG A 19 3.87 -2.86 -3.78
C ARG A 19 5.21 -2.91 -3.05
N GLY A 20 5.92 -1.80 -2.91
CA GLY A 20 7.19 -1.77 -2.18
C GLY A 20 7.08 -2.16 -0.70
N GLN A 21 5.93 -1.91 -0.06
CA GLN A 21 5.67 -2.40 1.30
C GLN A 21 5.45 -3.91 1.34
N VAL A 22 4.77 -4.48 0.34
CA VAL A 22 4.57 -5.93 0.21
C VAL A 22 5.90 -6.63 -0.10
N ASP A 23 6.71 -6.09 -1.01
CA ASP A 23 8.05 -6.62 -1.31
C ASP A 23 8.96 -6.59 -0.07
N ALA A 24 8.80 -5.60 0.81
CA ALA A 24 9.52 -5.55 2.09
C ALA A 24 9.01 -6.61 3.08
N LEU A 25 7.69 -6.81 3.15
CA LEU A 25 7.07 -7.85 3.97
C LEU A 25 7.50 -9.26 3.57
N GLU A 26 7.56 -9.53 2.27
CA GLU A 26 8.05 -10.81 1.75
C GLU A 26 9.49 -11.07 2.20
N ARG A 27 10.40 -10.10 2.00
CA ARG A 27 11.78 -10.24 2.45
C ARG A 27 11.91 -10.43 3.96
N ALA A 28 11.12 -9.71 4.75
CA ALA A 28 11.13 -9.83 6.21
C ALA A 28 10.67 -11.23 6.66
N LEU A 29 9.70 -11.83 5.98
CA LEU A 29 9.26 -13.20 6.21
C LEU A 29 10.37 -14.20 5.83
N GLU A 30 11.01 -14.04 4.67
CA GLU A 30 12.11 -14.89 4.22
C GLU A 30 13.32 -14.84 5.15
N SER A 31 13.64 -13.65 5.69
CA SER A 31 14.76 -13.47 6.62
C SER A 31 14.43 -13.85 8.07
N GLY A 32 13.19 -14.26 8.36
CA GLY A 32 12.77 -14.64 9.70
C GLY A 32 12.77 -13.47 10.69
N GLU A 33 12.36 -12.27 10.27
CA GLU A 33 12.26 -11.12 11.16
C GLU A 33 11.27 -11.36 12.33
N PRO A 34 11.43 -10.66 13.48
CA PRO A 34 10.55 -10.82 14.62
C PRO A 34 9.08 -10.63 14.28
N CYS A 35 8.19 -11.45 14.85
CA CYS A 35 6.75 -11.40 14.60
C CYS A 35 6.16 -9.99 14.79
N LEU A 36 6.67 -9.21 15.74
CA LEU A 36 6.22 -7.83 15.96
C LEU A 36 6.54 -6.92 14.76
N ALA A 37 7.72 -7.06 14.15
CA ALA A 37 8.11 -6.29 12.97
C ALA A 37 7.21 -6.67 11.78
N ILE A 38 6.95 -7.96 11.57
CA ILE A 38 6.02 -8.46 10.57
C ILE A 38 4.61 -7.88 10.76
N LEU A 39 4.08 -7.92 11.99
CA LEU A 39 2.77 -7.35 12.31
C LEU A 39 2.69 -5.85 12.04
N GLN A 40 3.75 -5.10 12.34
CA GLN A 40 3.83 -3.67 12.03
C GLN A 40 3.80 -3.42 10.52
N GLN A 41 4.54 -4.21 9.74
CA GLN A 41 4.53 -4.12 8.29
C GLN A 41 3.15 -4.43 7.69
N ILE A 42 2.48 -5.48 8.18
CA ILE A 42 1.10 -5.82 7.78
C ILE A 42 0.14 -4.66 8.11
N ALA A 43 0.23 -4.08 9.32
CA ALA A 43 -0.59 -2.95 9.72
C ALA A 43 -0.36 -1.72 8.81
N ALA A 44 0.88 -1.48 8.40
CA ALA A 44 1.24 -0.40 7.48
C ALA A 44 0.66 -0.62 6.07
N VAL A 45 0.74 -1.84 5.54
CA VAL A 45 0.13 -2.22 4.24
C VAL A 45 -1.38 -2.01 4.31
N ARG A 46 -2.04 -2.50 5.36
CA ARG A 46 -3.49 -2.31 5.57
C ARG A 46 -3.86 -0.82 5.59
N GLY A 47 -3.12 0.01 6.32
CA GLY A 47 -3.36 1.45 6.38
C GLY A 47 -3.20 2.13 5.01
N ALA A 48 -2.18 1.73 4.24
CA ALA A 48 -1.98 2.26 2.89
C ALA A 48 -3.11 1.87 1.92
N SER A 49 -3.59 0.62 2.00
CA SER A 49 -4.74 0.11 1.24
C SER A 49 -6.04 0.83 1.60
N ASN A 50 -6.31 1.03 2.90
CA ASN A 50 -7.48 1.77 3.35
C ASN A 50 -7.46 3.22 2.83
N GLY A 51 -6.32 3.89 2.92
CA GLY A 51 -6.19 5.24 2.37
C GLY A 51 -6.40 5.26 0.84
N LEU A 52 -5.96 4.22 0.11
CA LEU A 52 -6.20 4.11 -1.33
C LEU A 52 -7.70 4.00 -1.62
N MET A 53 -8.41 3.16 -0.86
CA MET A 53 -9.86 3.00 -0.95
C MET A 53 -10.61 4.32 -0.69
N GLU A 54 -10.26 5.06 0.37
CA GLU A 54 -10.87 6.37 0.68
C GLU A 54 -10.71 7.38 -0.46
N ARG A 55 -9.57 7.39 -1.14
CA ARG A 55 -9.38 8.23 -2.32
C ARG A 55 -10.20 7.74 -3.50
N TRP A 56 -10.35 6.42 -3.65
CA TRP A 56 -11.11 5.85 -4.75
C TRP A 56 -12.62 6.15 -4.62
N LEU A 57 -13.15 6.14 -3.39
CA LEU A 57 -14.53 6.52 -3.09
C LEU A 57 -14.88 7.97 -3.48
N ARG A 58 -13.88 8.83 -3.72
CA ARG A 58 -14.12 10.19 -4.24
C ARG A 58 -14.34 10.24 -5.76
N PHE A 59 -14.18 9.10 -6.45
CA PHE A 59 -14.40 8.95 -7.89
C PHE A 59 -15.65 8.12 -8.22
N THR A 60 -16.46 7.79 -7.22
CA THR A 60 -17.80 7.17 -7.35
C THR A 60 -18.85 8.24 -7.15
#